data_AF-A0A2E5G936-F1
#
_entry.id   AF-A0A2E5G936-F1
#
_cell.length_a   1.000
_cell.length_b   1.000
_cell.length_c   1.000
_cell.angle_alpha   90.00
_cell.angle_beta   90.00
_cell.angle_gamma   90.00
#
_symmetry.space_group_name_H-M   'P 1'
#
loop_
_entity.id
_entity.type
_entity.pdbx_description
1 polymer ?
#
loop_
_entity_poly.entity_id
_entity_poly.type
_entity_poly.pdbx_seq_one_letter_code
_entity_poly.pdbx_strand_id
1 'polypeptide(L)' 'FPGLKEGDRWCLCALRWKQAFENGVAPKVILEATNEKTLKYIKIEDLIKHSYKEKSRRSSDN' A
#
# COMPACT_ATOMS: atom_id res chain seq x y z
N PHE A 1 -8.32 19.05 -7.10
CA PHE A 1 -7.44 18.15 -6.34
C PHE A 1 -6.00 18.55 -6.67
N PRO A 2 -5.14 18.89 -5.69
CA PRO A 2 -3.80 19.48 -5.94
C PRO A 2 -2.77 18.49 -6.53
N GLY A 3 -3.13 17.22 -6.72
CA GLY A 3 -2.22 16.16 -7.16
C GLY A 3 -1.56 15.44 -5.99
N LEU A 4 -1.04 14.24 -6.24
CA LEU A 4 -0.31 13.43 -5.25
C LEU A 4 1.19 13.68 -5.40
N LYS A 5 1.89 13.73 -4.26
CA LYS A 5 3.35 13.79 -4.19
C LYS A 5 3.93 12.44 -3.77
N GLU A 6 5.22 12.26 -4.01
CA GLU A 6 5.93 11.09 -3.52
C GLU A 6 5.84 11.00 -1.99
N GLY A 7 5.51 9.82 -1.48
CA GLY A 7 5.32 9.56 -0.05
C GLY A 7 3.89 9.79 0.46
N ASP A 8 3.01 10.40 -0.34
CA ASP A 8 1.60 10.54 0.05
C ASP A 8 0.93 9.17 0.17
N ARG A 9 0.16 9.00 1.24
CA ARG A 9 -0.67 7.82 1.47
C ARG A 9 -2.03 8.07 0.85
N TRP A 10 -2.38 7.30 -0.16
CA TRP A 10 -3.62 7.50 -0.90
C TRP A 10 -4.39 6.20 -1.09
N CYS A 11 -5.70 6.24 -0.88
CA CYS A 11 -6.58 5.12 -1.16
C CYS A 11 -6.72 4.94 -2.67
N LEU A 12 -6.28 3.79 -3.18
CA LEU A 12 -6.40 3.42 -4.58
C LEU A 12 -7.49 2.36 -4.77
N CYS A 13 -8.11 2.31 -5.94
CA CYS A 13 -9.01 1.22 -6.28
C CYS A 13 -8.22 -0.09 -6.34
N ALA A 14 -8.74 -1.16 -5.71
CA ALA A 14 -8.11 -2.48 -5.70
C ALA A 14 -7.71 -2.96 -7.11
N LEU A 15 -8.58 -2.78 -8.11
CA LEU A 15 -8.28 -3.16 -9.49
C LEU A 15 -7.13 -2.35 -10.10
N ARG A 16 -7.00 -1.06 -9.77
CA ARG A 16 -5.87 -0.22 -10.24
C ARG A 16 -4.56 -0.68 -9.61
N TRP A 17 -4.59 -1.03 -8.33
CA TRP A 17 -3.41 -1.60 -7.67
C TRP A 17 -3.04 -2.96 -8.29
N LYS A 18 -4.02 -3.82 -8.56
CA LYS A 18 -3.80 -5.12 -9.21
C LYS A 18 -3.13 -4.97 -10.58
N GLN A 19 -3.60 -4.04 -11.41
CA GLN A 19 -2.96 -3.76 -12.70
C GLN A 19 -1.50 -3.35 -12.52
N ALA A 20 -1.20 -2.49 -11.55
CA ALA A 20 0.18 -2.10 -11.26
C ALA A 20 1.02 -3.30 -10.80
N PHE A 21 0.45 -4.22 -10.02
CA PHE A 21 1.10 -5.46 -9.59
C PHE A 21 1.41 -6.39 -10.77
N GLU A 22 0.46 -6.57 -11.70
CA GLU A 22 0.66 -7.36 -12.92
C GLU A 22 1.75 -6.79 -13.84
N ASN A 23 1.96 -5.46 -13.80
CA ASN A 23 3.03 -4.78 -14.51
C ASN A 23 4.35 -4.67 -13.69
N GLY A 24 4.41 -5.25 -12.48
CA GLY A 24 5.61 -5.21 -11.63
C GLY A 24 5.93 -3.85 -11.01
N VAL A 25 4.97 -2.91 -11.03
CA VAL A 25 5.12 -1.52 -10.54
C VAL A 25 4.13 -1.18 -9.43
N ALA A 26 3.66 -2.19 -8.68
CA ALA A 26 2.73 -1.97 -7.58
C ALA A 26 3.36 -1.13 -6.45
N PRO A 27 2.67 -0.07 -5.98
CA PRO A 27 3.13 0.70 -4.82
C PRO A 27 2.97 -0.13 -3.54
N LYS A 28 3.75 0.23 -2.51
CA LYS A 28 3.65 -0.41 -1.19
C LYS A 28 2.28 -0.12 -0.57
N VAL A 29 1.73 -1.11 0.14
CA VAL A 29 0.41 -1.03 0.79
C VAL A 29 0.52 -1.04 2.30
N ILE A 30 -0.29 -0.24 2.97
CA ILE A 30 -0.42 -0.30 4.43
C ILE A 30 -1.56 -1.25 4.74
N LEU A 31 -1.24 -2.46 5.23
CA LEU A 31 -2.25 -3.51 5.45
C LEU A 31 -3.32 -3.06 6.44
N GLU A 32 -2.93 -2.36 7.51
CA GLU A 32 -3.83 -1.84 8.54
C GLU A 32 -4.81 -0.77 8.00
N ALA A 33 -4.46 -0.11 6.89
CA ALA A 33 -5.28 0.90 6.23
C ALA A 33 -5.96 0.38 4.95
N THR A 34 -5.86 -0.92 4.66
CA THR A 34 -6.46 -1.53 3.47
C THR A 34 -7.78 -2.22 3.84
N ASN A 35 -8.84 -1.90 3.11
CA ASN A 35 -10.15 -2.53 3.34
C ASN A 35 -10.12 -4.04 3.01
N GLU A 36 -10.77 -4.86 3.85
CA GLU A 36 -10.89 -6.32 3.68
C GLU A 36 -11.50 -6.73 2.32
N LYS A 37 -12.38 -5.90 1.74
CA LYS A 37 -13.00 -6.17 0.43
C LYS A 37 -11.97 -6.28 -0.69
N THR A 38 -10.77 -5.73 -0.52
CA THR A 38 -9.64 -5.88 -1.44
C THR A 38 -9.28 -7.36 -1.65
N LEU A 39 -9.48 -8.21 -0.63
CA LEU A 39 -9.18 -9.64 -0.68
C LEU A 39 -10.04 -10.42 -1.69
N LYS A 40 -11.15 -9.84 -2.15
CA LYS A 40 -11.97 -10.42 -3.23
C LYS A 40 -11.29 -10.31 -4.60
N TYR A 41 -10.34 -9.39 -4.76
CA TYR A 41 -9.69 -9.08 -6.03
C TYR A 41 -8.20 -9.43 -6.06
N ILE A 42 -7.53 -9.32 -4.91
CA ILE A 42 -6.09 -9.51 -4.73
C ILE A 42 -5.86 -10.45 -3.54
N LYS A 43 -4.91 -11.39 -3.64
CA LYS A 43 -4.62 -12.30 -2.54
C LYS A 43 -3.91 -11.57 -1.40
N ILE A 44 -4.16 -11.97 -0.15
CA ILE A 44 -3.49 -11.38 1.02
C ILE A 44 -1.96 -11.54 0.94
N GLU A 45 -1.48 -12.64 0.37
CA GLU A 45 -0.05 -12.93 0.17
C GLU A 45 0.64 -11.85 -0.67
N ASP A 46 -0.01 -11.40 -1.75
CA ASP A 46 0.51 -10.36 -2.65
C ASP A 46 0.58 -9.01 -1.96
N LEU A 47 -0.43 -8.70 -1.13
CA LEU A 47 -0.47 -7.50 -0.30
C LEU A 47 0.61 -7.53 0.78
N ILE A 48 0.84 -8.68 1.43
CA ILE A 48 1.90 -8.84 2.43
C ILE A 48 3.27 -8.63 1.81
N LYS A 49 3.51 -9.19 0.61
CA LYS A 49 4.77 -9.02 -0.12
C LYS A 49 5.07 -7.55 -0.42
N HIS A 50 4.04 -6.74 -0.65
CA HIS A 50 4.13 -5.30 -0.91
C HIS A 50 3.84 -4.44 0.34
N SER A 51 3.81 -5.03 1.53
CA SER A 51 3.46 -4.28 2.73
C SER A 51 4.51 -3.21 3.07
N TYR A 52 4.04 -2.00 3.37
CA TYR A 52 4.85 -0.95 3.95
C TYR A 52 5.06 -1.26 5.43
N LYS A 53 6.25 -1.73 5.79
CA LYS A 53 6.67 -1.80 7.19
C LYS A 53 7.14 -0.42 7.62
N GLU A 54 6.32 0.28 8.39
CA GLU A 54 6.78 1.50 9.05
C GLU A 54 7.91 1.11 10.01
N LYS A 55 9.12 1.63 9.79
CA LYS A 55 10.18 1.52 10.78
C LYS A 55 9.66 2.21 12.04
N SER A 56 9.47 1.43 13.10
CA SER A 56 9.18 1.94 14.43
C SER A 56 10.14 3.09 14.72
N ARG A 57 9.61 4.31 14.76
CA ARG A 57 10.28 5.42 15.42
C ARG A 57 10.37 5.05 16.90
N ARG A 58 11.45 4.35 17.28
CA ARG A 58 11.97 4.56 18.63
C ARG A 58 12.62 5.93 18.58
N SER A 59 11.98 6.87 19.27
CA SER A 59 12.57 8.13 19.66
C SER A 59 13.98 7.90 20.17
N SER A 60 14.92 8.66 19.64
CA SER A 60 16.03 9.14 20.45
C SER A 60 16.05 10.63 20.17
N ASP A 61 15.25 11.34 20.96
CA ASP A 61 15.64 12.66 21.41
C ASP A 61 17.11 12.58 21.85
N ASN A 62 17.96 13.38 21.23
CA ASN A 62 19.20 13.85 21.83
C ASN A 62 19.45 15.28 21.37
#